data_AF-K1WQF4-F1
#
_entry.id   AF-K1WQF4-F1
#
_cell.length_a   1.000
_cell.length_b   1.000
_cell.length_c   1.000
_cell.angle_alpha   90.00
_cell.angle_beta   90.00
_cell.angle_gamma   90.00
#
_symmetry.space_group_name_H-M   'P 1'
#
loop_
_entity.id
_entity.type
_entity.pdbx_description
1 polymer ?
#
loop_
_entity_poly.entity_id
_entity_poly.type
_entity_poly.pdbx_seq_one_letter_code
_entity_poly.pdbx_strand_id
1 'polypeptide(L)'
;MFNTQAPAAQSHRRKEQPSIHYPTPTMNVTKRKFNALLNGIGNKSTISLSKEVNNSEVDVDLSTTNDAQSKKRRISNPKRVSNSISSSLMNTARATIMNHKKSASMAHPVASTEPPKYAPWDREEFLKRLKSFSNITEWTPKPERVNEVEWAKRGWVCQKRERVRCCLCNVEILVKLNKKVVDGKEVDVLVADNIEAALADKYVELIITSHDESCLWRKRGCDDTIFKLPLNHAPTTIEALSKRYQELLQRSEHLPYLFNMRPPPELDLELVLSYLPPAFFSNPPSTGNTSSASADINKVAFLMALAGWQGYVHERLGDQPASASCHACFRVLGFWIFKSKELNEAGEEVRGAAMNCLDIRKQHRNYCPWSNPASQNGKNPAKSSTSTMAGWEIVVRILKNDHYLRTSKDAQAGKPRPSPKAVVACEAAPAEIDDEDAKSIRDEKDKERWAKLRRVKSLFDTKKRGRSNTAGKSAGA
;
A
#
# COMPACT_ATOMS: atom_id res chain seq x y z
N MET A 1 65.78 37.85 -19.79
CA MET A 1 67.19 37.64 -19.43
C MET A 1 67.25 36.73 -18.21
N PHE A 2 68.10 35.72 -18.29
CA PHE A 2 68.38 34.62 -17.35
C PHE A 2 68.46 35.05 -15.87
N ASN A 3 67.98 34.24 -14.92
CA ASN A 3 68.86 33.23 -14.31
C ASN A 3 68.15 32.24 -13.35
N THR A 4 68.55 30.98 -13.53
CA THR A 4 68.44 29.75 -12.73
C THR A 4 68.99 29.88 -11.30
N GLN A 5 68.40 29.15 -10.33
CA GLN A 5 69.10 28.14 -9.49
C GLN A 5 68.20 27.52 -8.39
N ALA A 6 68.16 26.20 -8.36
CA ALA A 6 68.04 25.37 -7.15
C ALA A 6 69.42 24.67 -6.96
N PRO A 7 69.69 23.78 -5.96
CA PRO A 7 69.02 23.44 -4.70
C PRO A 7 70.00 23.40 -3.49
N ALA A 8 69.54 23.15 -2.26
CA ALA A 8 70.38 22.53 -1.22
C ALA A 8 69.56 21.82 -0.13
N ALA A 9 69.87 20.54 0.06
CA ALA A 9 69.33 19.65 1.07
C ALA A 9 69.96 19.91 2.45
N GLN A 10 69.17 19.77 3.52
CA GLN A 10 69.70 19.50 4.87
C GLN A 10 68.87 18.44 5.59
N SER A 11 69.61 17.62 6.31
CA SER A 11 69.33 16.29 6.80
C SER A 11 68.60 16.23 8.13
N HIS A 12 67.71 15.24 8.24
CA HIS A 12 67.41 14.39 9.40
C HIS A 12 67.75 14.87 10.83
N ARG A 13 66.69 15.02 11.63
CA ARG A 13 66.58 14.35 12.94
C ARG A 13 65.18 13.75 13.10
N ARG A 14 65.09 12.42 12.99
CA ARG A 14 63.91 11.62 13.38
C ARG A 14 63.73 11.75 14.89
N LYS A 15 62.55 12.19 15.35
CA LYS A 15 62.05 11.89 16.69
C LYS A 15 61.29 10.58 16.62
N GLU A 16 61.70 9.62 17.42
CA GLU A 16 61.00 8.36 17.65
C GLU A 16 59.62 8.63 18.27
N GLN A 17 58.58 7.99 17.74
CA GLN A 17 57.25 7.90 18.35
C GLN A 17 57.08 6.51 19.00
N PRO A 18 56.44 6.40 20.17
CA PRO A 18 56.22 5.11 20.82
C PRO A 18 55.08 4.33 20.15
N SER A 19 55.32 3.05 19.89
CA SER A 19 54.33 2.06 19.46
C SER A 19 53.30 1.79 20.56
N ILE A 20 52.04 2.13 20.31
CA ILE A 20 50.89 1.72 21.14
C ILE A 20 50.35 0.41 20.58
N HIS A 21 50.56 -0.67 21.33
CA HIS A 21 50.02 -1.99 21.04
C HIS A 21 48.53 -2.01 21.44
N TYR A 22 47.63 -2.03 20.47
CA TYR A 22 46.20 -2.24 20.74
C TYR A 22 45.93 -3.74 20.98
N PRO A 23 45.25 -4.13 22.09
CA PRO A 23 44.88 -5.51 22.31
C PRO A 23 43.74 -5.91 21.37
N THR A 24 43.92 -7.00 20.63
CA THR A 24 42.87 -7.65 19.85
C THR A 24 41.74 -8.14 20.76
N PRO A 25 40.47 -7.78 20.51
CA PRO A 25 39.37 -8.25 21.34
C PRO A 25 39.12 -9.74 21.07
N THR A 26 39.22 -10.54 22.13
CA THR A 26 38.96 -11.98 22.11
C THR A 26 37.54 -12.28 21.62
N MET A 27 37.40 -12.91 20.45
CA MET A 27 36.12 -13.22 19.77
C MET A 27 35.14 -14.07 20.60
N ASN A 28 35.60 -14.73 21.67
CA ASN A 28 34.78 -15.59 22.51
C ASN A 28 33.91 -14.81 23.51
N VAL A 29 34.31 -13.60 23.91
CA VAL A 29 33.55 -12.75 24.84
C VAL A 29 32.37 -12.08 24.12
N THR A 30 32.55 -11.72 22.85
CA THR A 30 31.52 -11.12 21.99
C THR A 30 30.38 -12.10 21.69
N LYS A 31 30.68 -13.37 21.42
CA LYS A 31 29.65 -14.42 21.21
C LYS A 31 28.80 -14.68 22.45
N ARG A 32 29.41 -14.75 23.64
CA ARG A 32 28.67 -14.97 24.90
C ARG A 32 27.77 -13.79 25.27
N LYS A 33 28.24 -12.55 25.06
CA LYS A 33 27.45 -11.32 25.28
C LYS A 33 26.34 -11.14 24.24
N PHE A 34 26.58 -11.55 23.00
CA PHE A 34 25.58 -11.58 21.93
C PHE A 34 24.43 -12.56 22.24
N ASN A 35 24.74 -13.78 22.68
CA ASN A 35 23.73 -14.76 23.06
C ASN A 35 22.89 -14.30 24.27
N ALA A 36 23.47 -13.56 25.21
CA ALA A 36 22.73 -12.98 26.34
C ALA A 36 21.71 -11.90 25.91
N LEU A 37 22.07 -11.05 24.93
CA LEU A 37 21.16 -10.06 24.34
C LEU A 37 20.03 -10.72 23.55
N LEU A 38 20.32 -11.80 22.82
CA LEU A 38 19.31 -12.61 22.16
C LEU A 38 18.40 -13.35 23.14
N ASN A 39 18.82 -13.64 24.37
CA ASN A 39 17.95 -14.35 25.33
C ASN A 39 17.06 -13.42 26.17
N GLY A 40 17.36 -12.11 26.24
CA GLY A 40 16.59 -11.15 27.05
C GLY A 40 15.28 -10.63 26.42
N ILE A 41 15.13 -10.78 25.11
CA ILE A 41 13.93 -10.33 24.37
C ILE A 41 12.96 -11.52 24.28
N GLY A 42 12.11 -11.74 25.29
CA GLY A 42 11.15 -12.86 25.24
C GLY A 42 10.50 -13.31 26.55
N ASN A 43 10.88 -12.77 27.71
CA ASN A 43 10.26 -13.21 28.97
C ASN A 43 8.84 -12.65 29.11
N LYS A 44 7.84 -13.53 28.97
CA LYS A 44 6.45 -13.30 29.33
C LYS A 44 6.38 -12.90 30.81
N SER A 45 6.04 -11.65 31.11
CA SER A 45 5.70 -11.24 32.47
C SER A 45 4.20 -11.46 32.70
N THR A 46 3.86 -12.58 33.34
CA THR A 46 2.54 -12.79 33.97
C THR A 46 2.61 -12.23 35.39
N ILE A 47 1.96 -11.10 35.65
CA ILE A 47 1.75 -10.62 37.03
C ILE A 47 0.49 -11.30 37.57
N SER A 48 0.68 -12.32 38.41
CA SER A 48 -0.36 -12.85 39.29
C SER A 48 -0.22 -12.18 40.66
N LEU A 49 -1.22 -11.38 41.05
CA LEU A 49 -1.30 -10.81 42.40
C LEU A 49 -1.77 -11.89 43.39
N SER A 50 -0.85 -12.33 44.25
CA SER A 50 -1.17 -13.00 45.51
C SER A 50 -1.38 -11.92 46.58
N LYS A 51 -2.57 -11.88 47.18
CA LYS A 51 -2.88 -10.99 48.30
C LYS A 51 -2.77 -11.79 49.59
N GLU A 52 -1.63 -11.71 50.26
CA GLU A 52 -1.47 -12.12 51.65
C GLU A 52 -1.80 -10.97 52.60
N VAL A 53 -2.32 -11.39 53.74
CA VAL A 53 -3.00 -10.64 54.79
C VAL A 53 -1.96 -9.97 55.69
N ASN A 54 -2.19 -8.72 56.09
CA ASN A 54 -1.78 -8.31 57.44
C ASN A 54 -2.70 -7.22 58.01
N ASN A 55 -3.14 -7.48 59.23
CA ASN A 55 -3.99 -6.64 60.08
C ASN A 55 -3.20 -5.47 60.66
N SER A 56 -3.86 -4.33 60.86
CA SER A 56 -3.65 -3.46 62.03
C SER A 56 -4.87 -2.55 62.20
N GLU A 57 -5.52 -2.68 63.35
CA GLU A 57 -6.57 -1.82 63.90
C GLU A 57 -6.03 -0.40 64.15
N VAL A 58 -6.82 0.63 63.83
CA VAL A 58 -7.05 1.78 64.72
C VAL A 58 -8.46 2.33 64.44
N ASP A 59 -9.16 2.57 65.54
CA ASP A 59 -10.57 2.96 65.68
C ASP A 59 -10.77 4.49 65.59
N VAL A 60 -12.04 4.91 65.69
CA VAL A 60 -12.61 6.22 66.13
C VAL A 60 -13.41 7.03 65.08
N ASP A 61 -14.75 6.90 65.20
CA ASP A 61 -15.90 7.85 65.15
C ASP A 61 -16.08 8.89 64.01
N LEU A 62 -17.28 9.40 63.68
CA LEU A 62 -18.71 9.02 63.65
C LEU A 62 -19.46 10.27 63.11
N SER A 63 -20.64 10.07 62.51
CA SER A 63 -21.78 11.01 62.34
C SER A 63 -21.85 11.75 60.97
N THR A 64 -22.98 11.88 60.24
CA THR A 64 -24.37 11.41 60.42
C THR A 64 -25.16 11.50 59.08
N THR A 65 -26.21 10.67 58.98
CA THR A 65 -27.53 10.86 58.32
C THR A 65 -27.68 11.05 56.78
N ASN A 66 -28.35 10.11 56.08
CA ASN A 66 -29.82 10.15 55.89
C ASN A 66 -30.37 8.95 55.08
N ASP A 67 -31.44 8.37 55.65
CA ASP A 67 -32.62 7.65 55.10
C ASP A 67 -32.48 6.52 54.04
N ALA A 68 -32.88 5.26 54.31
CA ALA A 68 -34.25 4.73 54.54
C ALA A 68 -35.12 4.82 53.25
N GLN A 69 -35.76 3.77 52.71
CA GLN A 69 -36.24 2.50 53.26
C GLN A 69 -36.70 1.58 52.08
N SER A 70 -36.43 0.26 52.24
CA SER A 70 -37.33 -0.91 52.07
C SER A 70 -38.47 -0.93 51.02
N LYS A 71 -38.84 -2.05 50.35
CA LYS A 71 -39.01 -3.45 50.80
C LYS A 71 -39.33 -4.36 49.57
N LYS A 72 -38.78 -5.58 49.56
CA LYS A 72 -39.34 -6.95 49.30
C LYS A 72 -40.75 -7.07 48.67
N ARG A 73 -41.22 -8.13 47.97
CA ARG A 73 -40.79 -9.47 47.48
C ARG A 73 -42.12 -10.18 47.09
N ARG A 74 -42.26 -10.89 45.96
CA ARG A 74 -43.05 -12.15 45.91
C ARG A 74 -42.81 -13.00 44.67
N ILE A 75 -42.91 -14.30 44.91
CA ILE A 75 -42.67 -15.51 44.11
C ILE A 75 -44.00 -16.05 43.56
N SER A 76 -43.99 -16.66 42.37
CA SER A 76 -44.80 -17.86 42.07
C SER A 76 -44.39 -18.56 40.75
N ASN A 77 -43.92 -19.80 40.92
CA ASN A 77 -43.69 -20.91 39.96
C ASN A 77 -45.08 -21.54 39.55
N PRO A 78 -45.27 -22.67 38.79
CA PRO A 78 -44.31 -23.70 38.36
C PRO A 78 -44.56 -24.55 37.05
N LYS A 79 -43.61 -25.49 36.80
CA LYS A 79 -43.64 -26.85 36.14
C LYS A 79 -43.63 -26.96 34.59
N ARG A 80 -42.61 -27.60 33.94
CA ARG A 80 -42.21 -29.04 33.75
C ARG A 80 -43.25 -29.81 32.88
N VAL A 81 -42.95 -30.43 31.73
CA VAL A 81 -42.20 -31.71 31.44
C VAL A 81 -42.09 -31.91 29.90
N SER A 82 -40.92 -32.27 29.32
CA SER A 82 -40.42 -33.59 28.85
C SER A 82 -40.60 -33.95 27.35
N ASN A 83 -39.49 -34.42 26.77
CA ASN A 83 -39.17 -35.05 25.47
C ASN A 83 -40.24 -35.93 24.80
N SER A 84 -40.19 -36.03 23.46
CA SER A 84 -40.02 -37.29 22.69
C SER A 84 -40.13 -37.08 21.16
N ILE A 85 -39.57 -38.05 20.44
CA ILE A 85 -39.08 -38.15 19.08
C ILE A 85 -40.12 -38.85 18.17
N SER A 86 -39.94 -38.69 16.84
CA SER A 86 -40.14 -39.71 15.79
C SER A 86 -41.34 -39.61 14.82
N SER A 87 -40.97 -39.40 13.55
CA SER A 87 -41.39 -40.05 12.30
C SER A 87 -42.85 -40.49 12.06
N SER A 88 -43.43 -40.01 10.95
CA SER A 88 -44.11 -40.87 9.96
C SER A 88 -44.27 -40.17 8.61
N LEU A 89 -44.02 -40.93 7.54
CA LEU A 89 -44.37 -40.67 6.15
C LEU A 89 -45.89 -40.81 5.93
N MET A 90 -46.47 -40.12 4.93
CA MET A 90 -47.29 -40.66 3.83
C MET A 90 -47.75 -39.52 2.88
N ASN A 91 -47.84 -39.86 1.59
CA ASN A 91 -48.09 -39.02 0.41
C ASN A 91 -49.45 -38.29 0.36
N THR A 92 -49.50 -37.18 -0.39
CA THR A 92 -50.51 -36.96 -1.45
C THR A 92 -50.10 -35.83 -2.39
N ALA A 93 -50.20 -36.12 -3.69
CA ALA A 93 -49.91 -35.20 -4.78
C ALA A 93 -51.01 -34.13 -4.90
N ARG A 94 -50.62 -32.86 -5.08
CA ARG A 94 -51.42 -31.90 -5.84
C ARG A 94 -50.51 -30.85 -6.48
N ALA A 95 -50.51 -30.85 -7.81
CA ALA A 95 -49.90 -29.82 -8.62
C ALA A 95 -50.68 -28.51 -8.44
N THR A 96 -50.01 -27.43 -8.06
CA THR A 96 -50.52 -26.07 -8.26
C THR A 96 -49.36 -25.11 -8.45
N ILE A 97 -49.48 -24.36 -9.55
CA ILE A 97 -48.55 -23.40 -10.12
C ILE A 97 -48.21 -22.30 -9.10
N MET A 98 -46.95 -22.22 -8.66
CA MET A 98 -46.49 -21.14 -7.80
C MET A 98 -46.09 -19.92 -8.64
N ASN A 99 -46.99 -18.94 -8.71
CA ASN A 99 -46.62 -17.57 -9.03
C ASN A 99 -45.77 -17.01 -7.86
N HIS A 100 -44.47 -16.81 -8.08
CA HIS A 100 -43.61 -16.08 -7.15
C HIS A 100 -44.05 -14.61 -7.05
N LYS A 101 -44.96 -14.33 -6.12
CA LYS A 101 -45.16 -12.97 -5.61
C LYS A 101 -43.95 -12.61 -4.75
N LYS A 102 -43.21 -11.58 -5.19
CA LYS A 102 -42.13 -10.95 -4.44
C LYS A 102 -42.71 -10.35 -3.16
N SER A 103 -42.54 -11.02 -2.02
CA SER A 103 -42.77 -10.41 -0.72
C SER A 103 -41.63 -9.44 -0.46
N ALA A 104 -41.95 -8.15 -0.47
CA ALA A 104 -41.04 -7.08 -0.02
C ALA A 104 -40.71 -7.34 1.45
N SER A 105 -39.48 -7.76 1.72
CA SER A 105 -38.94 -7.83 3.08
C SER A 105 -38.72 -6.41 3.56
N MET A 106 -39.39 -6.06 4.66
CA MET A 106 -39.20 -4.78 5.34
C MET A 106 -37.73 -4.62 5.73
N ALA A 107 -37.11 -3.56 5.24
CA ALA A 107 -35.74 -3.20 5.57
C ALA A 107 -35.65 -2.84 7.06
N HIS A 108 -35.08 -3.74 7.85
CA HIS A 108 -34.55 -3.35 9.16
C HIS A 108 -33.36 -2.41 8.95
N PRO A 109 -33.20 -1.36 9.76
CA PRO A 109 -32.02 -0.50 9.68
C PRO A 109 -30.77 -1.36 9.93
N VAL A 110 -29.84 -1.31 8.99
CA VAL A 110 -28.55 -2.00 9.06
C VAL A 110 -27.80 -1.47 10.27
N ALA A 111 -27.82 -2.23 11.37
CA ALA A 111 -26.86 -2.04 12.44
C ALA A 111 -25.47 -2.21 11.81
N SER A 112 -24.63 -1.19 11.94
CA SER A 112 -23.24 -1.23 11.48
C SER A 112 -22.50 -2.31 12.26
N THR A 113 -22.50 -3.53 11.75
CA THR A 113 -21.69 -4.62 12.28
C THR A 113 -20.22 -4.21 12.21
N GLU A 114 -19.55 -4.16 13.37
CA GLU A 114 -18.11 -3.93 13.45
C GLU A 114 -17.38 -4.93 12.52
N PRO A 115 -16.43 -4.47 11.67
CA PRO A 115 -15.74 -5.36 10.75
C PRO A 115 -14.98 -6.47 11.49
N PRO A 116 -14.80 -7.65 10.88
CA PRO A 116 -14.13 -8.77 11.55
C PRO A 116 -12.68 -8.42 11.90
N LYS A 117 -12.30 -8.64 13.17
CA LYS A 117 -10.93 -8.37 13.69
C LYS A 117 -9.82 -9.18 12.99
N TYR A 118 -10.20 -10.24 12.28
CA TYR A 118 -9.30 -11.03 11.43
C TYR A 118 -9.75 -10.95 9.97
N ALA A 119 -9.07 -10.10 9.21
CA ALA A 119 -9.31 -9.87 7.78
C ALA A 119 -7.97 -9.78 7.02
N PRO A 120 -7.27 -10.91 6.79
CA PRO A 120 -5.98 -10.91 6.08
C PRO A 120 -6.08 -10.65 4.58
N TRP A 121 -7.28 -10.80 3.99
CA TRP A 121 -7.56 -10.54 2.57
C TRP A 121 -8.07 -9.12 2.29
N ASP A 122 -8.45 -8.38 3.33
CA ASP A 122 -9.01 -7.03 3.19
C ASP A 122 -7.88 -5.99 3.19
N ARG A 123 -7.71 -5.31 2.06
CA ARG A 123 -6.68 -4.30 1.86
C ARG A 123 -6.93 -3.05 2.72
N GLU A 124 -8.18 -2.65 2.92
CA GLU A 124 -8.49 -1.47 3.72
C GLU A 124 -8.17 -1.71 5.19
N GLU A 125 -8.52 -2.88 5.72
CA GLU A 125 -8.14 -3.28 7.08
C GLU A 125 -6.62 -3.41 7.24
N PHE A 126 -5.92 -3.93 6.23
CA PHE A 126 -4.45 -3.92 6.22
C PHE A 126 -3.88 -2.49 6.26
N LEU A 127 -4.41 -1.57 5.44
CA LEU A 127 -3.99 -0.17 5.42
C LEU A 127 -4.29 0.56 6.73
N LYS A 128 -5.43 0.28 7.39
CA LYS A 128 -5.75 0.81 8.72
C LYS A 128 -4.70 0.37 9.75
N ARG A 129 -4.32 -0.91 9.75
CA ARG A 129 -3.24 -1.40 10.62
C ARG A 129 -1.90 -0.73 10.30
N LEU A 130 -1.53 -0.63 9.03
CA LEU A 130 -0.29 0.01 8.61
C LEU A 130 -0.24 1.51 8.98
N LYS A 131 -1.36 2.22 8.93
CA LYS A 131 -1.47 3.63 9.31
C LYS A 131 -1.07 3.88 10.77
N SER A 132 -1.29 2.92 11.67
CA SER A 132 -0.88 3.06 13.08
C SER A 132 0.62 3.29 13.25
N PHE A 133 1.44 2.81 12.30
CA PHE A 133 2.91 2.99 12.32
C PHE A 133 3.38 4.31 11.68
N SER A 134 2.46 5.20 11.29
CA SER A 134 2.80 6.42 10.56
C SER A 134 3.40 7.53 11.43
N ASN A 135 3.07 7.57 12.73
CA ASN A 135 3.55 8.59 13.66
C ASN A 135 5.00 8.31 14.08
N ILE A 136 5.93 9.17 13.65
CA ILE A 136 7.36 9.04 13.92
C ILE A 136 7.73 9.09 15.41
N THR A 137 6.89 9.74 16.24
CA THR A 137 7.10 9.83 17.69
C THR A 137 6.76 8.52 18.41
N GLU A 138 5.89 7.71 17.80
CA GLU A 138 5.46 6.41 18.31
C GLU A 138 6.22 5.26 17.66
N TRP A 139 6.67 5.41 16.42
CA TRP A 139 7.36 4.35 15.70
C TRP A 139 8.47 4.88 14.81
N THR A 140 9.70 4.48 15.13
CA THR A 140 10.87 4.70 14.28
C THR A 140 10.90 3.72 13.09
N PRO A 141 11.29 4.14 11.88
CA PRO A 141 11.38 3.25 10.72
C PRO A 141 12.30 2.07 10.99
N LYS A 142 11.89 0.88 10.55
CA LYS A 142 12.64 -0.37 10.76
C LYS A 142 13.26 -0.88 9.44
N PRO A 143 14.32 -1.71 9.51
CA PRO A 143 14.92 -2.33 8.34
C PRO A 143 13.90 -3.13 7.54
N GLU A 144 14.14 -3.28 6.22
CA GLU A 144 13.17 -3.81 5.26
C GLU A 144 12.53 -5.14 5.69
N ARG A 145 13.32 -6.05 6.26
CA ARG A 145 12.87 -7.39 6.69
C ARG A 145 11.89 -7.39 7.85
N VAL A 146 11.87 -6.32 8.65
CA VAL A 146 11.04 -6.16 9.85
C VAL A 146 10.35 -4.78 9.86
N ASN A 147 10.13 -4.24 8.67
CA ASN A 147 9.46 -2.95 8.48
C ASN A 147 7.98 -3.04 8.89
N GLU A 148 7.35 -1.88 8.94
CA GLU A 148 5.96 -1.65 9.33
C GLU A 148 4.98 -2.55 8.57
N VAL A 149 5.28 -2.85 7.30
CA VAL A 149 4.43 -3.70 6.45
C VAL A 149 4.42 -5.13 6.97
N GLU A 150 5.56 -5.69 7.36
CA GLU A 150 5.63 -7.07 7.84
C GLU A 150 4.89 -7.24 9.19
N TRP A 151 4.95 -6.23 10.06
CA TRP A 151 4.12 -6.18 11.28
C TRP A 151 2.61 -6.12 10.94
N ALA A 152 2.19 -5.18 10.08
CA ALA A 152 0.79 -5.00 9.71
C ALA A 152 0.19 -6.20 8.97
N LYS A 153 0.99 -6.89 8.12
CA LYS A 153 0.61 -8.14 7.45
C LYS A 153 0.32 -9.28 8.44
N ARG A 154 0.89 -9.21 9.64
CA ARG A 154 0.69 -10.19 10.71
C ARG A 154 -0.28 -9.71 11.80
N GLY A 155 -1.10 -8.70 11.51
CA GLY A 155 -2.17 -8.28 12.42
C GLY A 155 -1.71 -7.44 13.62
N TRP A 156 -0.47 -6.93 13.59
CA TRP A 156 0.03 -6.00 14.59
C TRP A 156 -0.39 -4.57 14.27
N VAL A 157 -0.70 -3.80 15.31
CA VAL A 157 -0.93 -2.35 15.27
C VAL A 157 0.01 -1.67 16.25
N CYS A 158 0.55 -0.52 15.87
CA CYS A 158 1.28 0.34 16.79
C CYS A 158 0.27 1.01 17.74
N GLN A 159 0.53 0.93 19.04
CA GLN A 159 -0.37 1.49 20.06
C GLN A 159 0.29 2.59 20.89
N LYS A 160 1.60 2.46 21.13
CA LYS A 160 2.42 3.38 21.92
C LYS A 160 3.84 3.37 21.37
N ARG A 161 4.68 4.25 21.91
CA ARG A 161 6.10 4.33 21.57
C ARG A 161 6.80 2.97 21.55
N GLU A 162 7.17 2.55 20.35
CA GLU A 162 7.87 1.30 20.02
C GLU A 162 7.12 0.03 20.44
N ARG A 163 5.79 0.10 20.64
CA ARG A 163 4.97 -1.02 21.08
C ARG A 163 3.92 -1.40 20.05
N VAL A 164 3.90 -2.68 19.72
CA VAL A 164 2.88 -3.28 18.88
C VAL A 164 1.93 -4.13 19.72
N ARG A 165 0.66 -4.14 19.35
CA ARG A 165 -0.40 -4.99 19.90
C ARG A 165 -1.05 -5.77 18.77
N CYS A 166 -1.35 -7.05 18.97
CA CYS A 166 -2.16 -7.79 18.01
C CYS A 166 -3.62 -7.35 18.08
N CYS A 167 -4.24 -7.05 16.93
CA CYS A 167 -5.65 -6.62 16.87
C CYS A 167 -6.68 -7.72 17.21
N LEU A 168 -6.24 -8.98 17.36
CA LEU A 168 -7.11 -10.11 17.70
C LEU A 168 -6.82 -10.66 19.11
N CYS A 169 -5.58 -11.10 19.38
CA CYS A 169 -5.25 -11.74 20.66
C CYS A 169 -4.75 -10.75 21.73
N ASN A 170 -4.62 -9.47 21.41
CA ASN A 170 -4.22 -8.40 22.34
C ASN A 170 -2.84 -8.55 22.99
N VAL A 171 -2.04 -9.55 22.60
CA VAL A 171 -0.64 -9.64 23.04
C VAL A 171 0.12 -8.39 22.58
N GLU A 172 1.01 -7.90 23.44
CA GLU A 172 1.86 -6.74 23.18
C GLU A 172 3.34 -7.09 23.16
N ILE A 173 4.11 -6.40 22.32
CA ILE A 173 5.56 -6.54 22.23
C ILE A 173 6.19 -5.14 22.16
N LEU A 174 7.29 -4.96 22.89
CA LEU A 174 8.15 -3.80 22.78
C LEU A 174 9.28 -4.09 21.78
N VAL A 175 9.38 -3.29 20.72
CA VAL A 175 10.34 -3.47 19.63
C VAL A 175 11.49 -2.47 19.80
N LYS A 176 12.69 -2.96 20.11
CA LYS A 176 13.89 -2.14 20.31
C LYS A 176 14.97 -2.62 19.36
N LEU A 177 15.10 -1.95 18.22
CA LEU A 177 16.13 -2.25 17.22
C LEU A 177 17.42 -1.41 17.39
N ASN A 178 17.36 -0.27 18.09
CA ASN A 178 18.46 0.71 18.14
C ASN A 178 19.15 0.87 19.51
N LYS A 179 18.95 -0.07 20.44
CA LYS A 179 19.42 0.09 21.83
C LYS A 179 20.37 -1.01 22.24
N LYS A 180 21.57 -0.61 22.67
CA LYS A 180 22.50 -1.48 23.39
C LYS A 180 22.46 -1.12 24.86
N VAL A 181 22.36 -2.12 25.73
CA VAL A 181 22.61 -1.92 27.17
C VAL A 181 24.11 -2.04 27.39
N VAL A 182 24.77 -0.93 27.75
CA VAL A 182 26.15 -0.92 28.22
C VAL A 182 26.09 -0.46 29.68
N ASP A 183 26.64 -1.26 30.59
CA ASP A 183 26.69 -0.97 32.03
C ASP A 183 25.34 -0.60 32.67
N GLY A 184 24.28 -1.34 32.30
CA GLY A 184 22.93 -1.15 32.85
C GLY A 184 22.20 0.11 32.37
N LYS A 185 22.81 0.89 31.46
CA LYS A 185 22.20 2.06 30.83
C LYS A 185 21.94 1.80 29.35
N GLU A 186 20.74 2.13 28.89
CA GLU A 186 20.39 2.06 27.47
C GLU A 186 21.11 3.19 26.73
N VAL A 187 22.04 2.83 25.84
CA VAL A 187 22.74 3.76 24.96
C VAL A 187 22.27 3.52 23.52
N ASP A 188 21.89 4.59 22.83
CA ASP A 188 21.61 4.56 21.40
C ASP A 188 22.92 4.33 20.66
N VAL A 189 23.04 3.20 19.96
CA VAL A 189 24.28 2.80 19.27
C VAL A 189 23.98 2.65 17.79
N LEU A 190 24.83 3.24 16.95
CA LEU A 190 24.97 2.84 15.55
C LEU A 190 25.51 1.41 15.54
N VAL A 191 24.57 0.47 15.48
CA VAL A 191 24.83 -0.96 15.59
C VAL A 191 25.65 -1.40 14.35
N ALA A 192 26.72 -2.16 14.55
CA ALA A 192 27.45 -2.77 13.44
C ALA A 192 26.48 -3.65 12.62
N ASP A 193 26.51 -3.57 11.29
CA ASP A 193 25.55 -4.17 10.35
C ASP A 193 25.18 -5.65 10.67
N ASN A 194 26.15 -6.44 11.13
CA ASN A 194 25.93 -7.85 11.49
C ASN A 194 25.02 -8.05 12.72
N ILE A 195 25.06 -7.14 13.69
CA ILE A 195 24.21 -7.20 14.89
C ILE A 195 22.79 -6.75 14.53
N GLU A 196 22.65 -5.77 13.64
CA GLU A 196 21.35 -5.34 13.12
C GLU A 196 20.67 -6.46 12.33
N ALA A 197 21.43 -7.18 11.49
CA ALA A 197 20.93 -8.32 10.73
C ALA A 197 20.40 -9.46 11.62
N ALA A 198 21.18 -9.87 12.63
CA ALA A 198 20.75 -10.94 13.54
C ALA A 198 19.58 -10.51 14.45
N LEU A 199 19.50 -9.23 14.82
CA LEU A 199 18.37 -8.71 15.57
C LEU A 199 17.11 -8.67 14.68
N ALA A 200 17.26 -8.30 13.40
CA ALA A 200 16.19 -8.39 12.42
C ALA A 200 15.71 -9.85 12.23
N ASP A 201 16.63 -10.83 12.13
CA ASP A 201 16.27 -12.26 12.07
C ASP A 201 15.39 -12.67 13.25
N LYS A 202 15.77 -12.26 14.46
CA LYS A 202 15.00 -12.52 15.66
C LYS A 202 13.60 -11.89 15.59
N TYR A 203 13.49 -10.64 15.13
CA TYR A 203 12.20 -9.98 15.01
C TYR A 203 11.32 -10.57 13.89
N VAL A 204 11.89 -11.09 12.81
CA VAL A 204 11.15 -11.85 11.78
C VAL A 204 10.45 -13.05 12.42
N GLU A 205 11.12 -13.77 13.31
CA GLU A 205 10.52 -14.87 14.07
C GLU A 205 9.44 -14.35 15.04
N LEU A 206 9.76 -13.32 15.83
CA LEU A 206 8.86 -12.78 16.86
C LEU A 206 7.56 -12.19 16.29
N ILE A 207 7.59 -11.60 15.09
CA ILE A 207 6.39 -11.13 14.38
C ILE A 207 5.35 -12.25 14.29
N ILE A 208 5.80 -13.51 14.18
CA ILE A 208 4.95 -14.69 14.08
C ILE A 208 4.71 -15.32 15.46
N THR A 209 5.78 -15.64 16.18
CA THR A 209 5.70 -16.56 17.33
C THR A 209 5.13 -15.91 18.58
N SER A 210 5.20 -14.59 18.68
CA SER A 210 4.78 -13.84 19.88
C SER A 210 3.28 -13.69 20.03
N HIS A 211 2.49 -14.01 19.02
CA HIS A 211 1.04 -14.12 19.19
C HIS A 211 0.69 -15.27 20.16
N ASP A 212 -0.49 -15.17 20.79
CA ASP A 212 -1.11 -16.32 21.45
C ASP A 212 -1.21 -17.54 20.51
N GLU A 213 -1.07 -18.75 21.05
CA GLU A 213 -1.01 -20.00 20.26
C GLU A 213 -2.26 -20.22 19.41
N SER A 214 -3.42 -19.81 19.92
CA SER A 214 -4.71 -19.96 19.25
C SER A 214 -5.00 -18.85 18.22
N CYS A 215 -4.18 -17.80 18.17
CA CYS A 215 -4.42 -16.63 17.35
C CYS A 215 -4.37 -16.94 15.85
N LEU A 216 -5.39 -16.52 15.09
CA LEU A 216 -5.43 -16.70 13.64
C LEU A 216 -4.29 -15.97 12.93
N TRP A 217 -3.89 -14.79 13.43
CA TRP A 217 -2.74 -14.04 12.93
C TRP A 217 -1.40 -14.72 13.19
N ARG A 218 -1.32 -15.71 14.10
CA ARG A 218 -0.16 -16.62 14.23
C ARG A 218 -0.13 -17.67 13.13
N LYS A 219 -1.31 -18.15 12.71
CA LYS A 219 -1.44 -19.20 11.70
C LYS A 219 -1.24 -18.68 10.29
N ARG A 220 -1.90 -17.57 9.94
CA ARG A 220 -1.83 -16.98 8.59
C ARG A 220 -1.88 -15.45 8.63
N GLY A 221 -0.98 -14.82 7.87
CA GLY A 221 -0.95 -13.38 7.65
C GLY A 221 -1.63 -12.99 6.34
N CYS A 222 -1.55 -11.72 6.00
CA CYS A 222 -1.91 -11.21 4.68
C CYS A 222 -1.04 -11.83 3.58
N ASP A 223 -1.61 -11.89 2.37
CA ASP A 223 -0.86 -12.24 1.17
C ASP A 223 0.15 -11.14 0.80
N ASP A 224 1.24 -11.48 0.11
CA ASP A 224 2.25 -10.51 -0.30
C ASP A 224 1.71 -9.45 -1.29
N THR A 225 0.63 -9.77 -2.01
CA THR A 225 -0.04 -8.84 -2.93
C THR A 225 -1.00 -7.86 -2.24
N ILE A 226 -1.25 -8.00 -0.92
CA ILE A 226 -2.23 -7.18 -0.18
C ILE A 226 -1.95 -5.67 -0.31
N PHE A 227 -0.67 -5.30 -0.45
CA PHE A 227 -0.24 -3.90 -0.47
C PHE A 227 -0.24 -3.28 -1.87
N LYS A 228 -0.51 -4.07 -2.90
CA LYS A 228 -0.58 -3.61 -4.28
C LYS A 228 -1.61 -2.48 -4.44
N LEU A 229 -1.26 -1.47 -5.23
CA LEU A 229 -2.17 -0.42 -5.65
C LEU A 229 -3.16 -0.97 -6.69
N PRO A 230 -4.46 -0.66 -6.57
CA PRO A 230 -5.50 -1.12 -7.51
C PRO A 230 -5.44 -0.35 -8.84
N LEU A 231 -4.39 -0.59 -9.64
CA LEU A 231 -4.11 0.06 -10.92
C LEU A 231 -4.45 -0.85 -12.10
N ASN A 232 -5.56 -1.57 -12.03
CA ASN A 232 -5.97 -2.55 -13.03
C ASN A 232 -7.00 -2.02 -14.05
N HIS A 233 -7.64 -0.89 -13.76
CA HIS A 233 -8.68 -0.30 -14.59
C HIS A 233 -8.30 1.13 -15.01
N ALA A 234 -8.17 1.37 -16.32
CA ALA A 234 -7.66 2.64 -16.85
C ALA A 234 -8.54 3.85 -16.50
N PRO A 235 -9.87 3.84 -16.73
CA PRO A 235 -10.74 4.97 -16.38
C PRO A 235 -10.64 5.38 -14.90
N THR A 236 -10.72 4.41 -13.99
CA THR A 236 -10.63 4.67 -12.53
C THR A 236 -9.25 5.17 -12.13
N THR A 237 -8.19 4.70 -12.79
CA THR A 237 -6.82 5.18 -12.54
C THR A 237 -6.65 6.64 -12.97
N ILE A 238 -7.20 7.00 -14.13
CA ILE A 238 -7.16 8.36 -14.67
C ILE A 238 -8.00 9.30 -13.80
N GLU A 239 -9.19 8.89 -13.39
CA GLU A 239 -10.06 9.63 -12.47
C GLU A 239 -9.36 9.86 -11.12
N ALA A 240 -8.77 8.82 -10.53
CA ALA A 240 -8.03 8.94 -9.29
C ALA A 240 -6.79 9.85 -9.44
N LEU A 241 -6.12 9.83 -10.60
CA LEU A 241 -5.02 10.76 -10.90
C LEU A 241 -5.51 12.21 -10.99
N SER A 242 -6.64 12.44 -11.68
CA SER A 242 -7.26 13.77 -11.80
C SER A 242 -7.66 14.31 -10.41
N LYS A 243 -8.28 13.47 -9.56
CA LYS A 243 -8.61 13.85 -8.18
C LYS A 243 -7.38 14.28 -7.38
N ARG A 244 -6.28 13.51 -7.43
CA ARG A 244 -5.03 13.88 -6.74
C ARG A 244 -4.46 15.18 -7.28
N TYR A 245 -4.50 15.37 -8.60
CA TYR A 245 -4.07 16.62 -9.24
C TYR A 245 -4.90 17.82 -8.78
N GLN A 246 -6.23 17.70 -8.75
CA GLN A 246 -7.13 18.77 -8.30
C GLN A 246 -6.89 19.14 -6.83
N GLU A 247 -6.71 18.16 -5.94
CA GLU A 247 -6.37 18.42 -4.55
C GLU A 247 -5.04 19.18 -4.43
N LEU A 248 -4.03 18.81 -5.22
CA LEU A 248 -2.74 19.51 -5.20
C LEU A 248 -2.83 20.90 -5.84
N LEU A 249 -3.69 21.09 -6.84
CA LEU A 249 -3.92 22.38 -7.51
C LEU A 249 -4.54 23.40 -6.55
N GLN A 250 -5.45 22.97 -5.67
CA GLN A 250 -6.00 23.80 -4.58
C GLN A 250 -4.92 24.28 -3.60
N ARG A 251 -3.72 23.68 -3.63
CA ARG A 251 -2.57 24.02 -2.80
C ARG A 251 -1.43 24.66 -3.60
N SER A 252 -1.70 25.10 -4.83
CA SER A 252 -0.71 25.61 -5.78
C SER A 252 0.19 26.71 -5.21
N GLU A 253 -0.37 27.61 -4.38
CA GLU A 253 0.39 28.67 -3.70
C GLU A 253 1.50 28.13 -2.79
N HIS A 254 1.34 26.93 -2.22
CA HIS A 254 2.29 26.35 -1.28
C HIS A 254 3.22 25.33 -1.93
N LEU A 255 2.95 24.91 -3.16
CA LEU A 255 3.78 23.94 -3.85
C LEU A 255 5.21 24.50 -4.07
N PRO A 256 6.23 23.62 -4.05
CA PRO A 256 7.58 24.01 -4.47
C PRO A 256 7.60 24.46 -5.93
N TYR A 257 8.63 25.21 -6.30
CA TYR A 257 8.85 25.56 -7.71
C TYR A 257 9.38 24.36 -8.50
N LEU A 258 9.16 24.34 -9.81
CA LEU A 258 9.59 23.22 -10.65
C LEU A 258 11.11 22.98 -10.58
N PHE A 259 11.93 24.04 -10.45
CA PHE A 259 13.38 23.92 -10.27
C PHE A 259 13.79 23.33 -8.91
N ASN A 260 12.92 23.40 -7.90
CA ASN A 260 13.12 22.71 -6.62
C ASN A 260 12.73 21.23 -6.68
N MET A 261 12.26 20.73 -7.83
CA MET A 261 11.84 19.34 -8.00
C MET A 261 12.90 18.53 -8.73
N ARG A 262 13.08 17.26 -8.34
CA ARG A 262 13.80 16.26 -9.14
C ARG A 262 12.82 15.20 -9.62
N PRO A 263 12.31 15.32 -10.86
CA PRO A 263 11.54 14.24 -11.48
C PRO A 263 12.44 13.02 -11.73
N PRO A 264 11.87 11.82 -11.93
CA PRO A 264 12.62 10.66 -12.38
C PRO A 264 13.32 10.96 -13.71
N PRO A 265 14.62 10.63 -13.88
CA PRO A 265 15.35 10.88 -15.12
C PRO A 265 14.70 10.25 -16.36
N GLU A 266 14.00 9.13 -16.17
CA GLU A 266 13.33 8.39 -17.23
C GLU A 266 11.96 8.99 -17.62
N LEU A 267 11.47 9.99 -16.87
CA LEU A 267 10.16 10.58 -17.07
C LEU A 267 10.25 11.83 -17.97
N ASP A 268 9.80 11.69 -19.22
CA ASP A 268 9.47 12.83 -20.07
C ASP A 268 8.07 13.37 -19.71
N LEU A 269 8.05 14.49 -18.99
CA LEU A 269 6.82 15.10 -18.51
C LEU A 269 5.91 15.59 -19.64
N GLU A 270 6.47 16.21 -20.68
CA GLU A 270 5.68 16.75 -21.79
C GLU A 270 5.00 15.62 -22.57
N LEU A 271 5.74 14.53 -22.81
CA LEU A 271 5.19 13.34 -23.45
C LEU A 271 4.09 12.68 -22.62
N VAL A 272 4.23 12.64 -21.29
CA VAL A 272 3.18 12.07 -20.43
C VAL A 272 1.95 12.97 -20.38
N LEU A 273 2.12 14.29 -20.38
CA LEU A 273 1.00 15.24 -20.47
C LEU A 273 0.24 15.07 -21.80
N SER A 274 0.94 14.79 -22.91
CA SER A 274 0.28 14.56 -24.21
C SER A 274 -0.57 13.28 -24.23
N TYR A 275 -0.34 12.33 -23.31
CA TYR A 275 -1.15 11.12 -23.22
C TYR A 275 -2.50 11.34 -22.51
N LEU A 276 -2.73 12.48 -21.85
CA LEU A 276 -3.94 12.67 -21.05
C LEU A 276 -5.22 12.79 -21.92
N PRO A 277 -6.38 12.40 -21.39
CA PRO A 277 -7.66 12.72 -22.01
C PRO A 277 -7.93 14.23 -22.06
N PRO A 278 -8.59 14.76 -23.11
CA PRO A 278 -8.92 16.18 -23.20
C PRO A 278 -9.73 16.69 -21.99
N ALA A 279 -10.61 15.85 -21.45
CA ALA A 279 -11.44 16.17 -20.28
C ALA A 279 -10.70 16.05 -18.93
N PHE A 280 -9.41 15.68 -18.91
CA PHE A 280 -8.66 15.43 -17.68
C PHE A 280 -8.56 16.68 -16.78
N PHE A 281 -8.38 17.85 -17.40
CA PHE A 281 -8.29 19.15 -16.71
C PHE A 281 -9.63 19.87 -16.60
N SER A 282 -10.70 19.32 -17.18
CA SER A 282 -12.03 19.92 -17.10
C SER A 282 -12.58 19.71 -15.69
N ASN A 283 -12.88 20.81 -14.99
CA ASN A 283 -13.57 20.75 -13.70
C ASN A 283 -14.96 20.11 -13.86
N PRO A 284 -15.47 19.37 -12.86
CA PRO A 284 -16.91 19.10 -12.79
C PRO A 284 -17.67 20.44 -12.73
N PRO A 285 -18.89 20.54 -13.30
CA PRO A 285 -19.62 21.79 -13.37
C PRO A 285 -20.04 22.22 -11.96
N SER A 286 -19.27 23.12 -11.36
CA SER A 286 -19.64 23.82 -10.13
C SER A 286 -19.24 25.28 -10.30
N THR A 287 -20.27 26.08 -10.59
CA THR A 287 -20.35 27.55 -10.60
C THR A 287 -19.42 28.29 -11.56
N GLY A 288 -20.06 29.00 -12.49
CA GLY A 288 -19.44 29.66 -13.61
C GLY A 288 -18.25 30.56 -13.23
N ASN A 289 -17.16 30.36 -13.96
CA ASN A 289 -16.38 31.46 -14.51
C ASN A 289 -15.78 30.96 -15.82
N THR A 290 -16.30 31.53 -16.90
CA THR A 290 -15.74 31.42 -18.24
C THR A 290 -14.45 32.23 -18.27
N SER A 291 -13.31 31.54 -18.24
CA SER A 291 -12.04 32.16 -18.60
C SER A 291 -11.22 31.11 -19.33
N SER A 292 -11.44 31.07 -20.64
CA SER A 292 -10.57 30.47 -21.65
C SER A 292 -9.27 31.27 -21.76
N ALA A 293 -8.46 31.26 -20.71
CA ALA A 293 -7.01 31.36 -20.85
C ALA A 293 -6.51 29.91 -21.00
N SER A 294 -5.52 29.66 -21.85
CA SER A 294 -4.80 28.38 -21.82
C SER A 294 -4.30 28.17 -20.40
N ALA A 295 -5.03 27.38 -19.60
CA ALA A 295 -4.69 27.20 -18.20
C ALA A 295 -3.30 26.57 -18.15
N ASP A 296 -2.30 27.35 -17.75
CA ASP A 296 -0.95 26.85 -17.59
C ASP A 296 -1.01 25.64 -16.67
N ILE A 297 -0.73 24.47 -17.24
CA ILE A 297 -0.83 23.20 -16.52
C ILE A 297 0.16 23.27 -15.36
N ASN A 298 -0.32 23.07 -14.13
CA ASN A 298 0.55 23.05 -12.98
C ASN A 298 1.37 21.75 -12.97
N LYS A 299 2.55 21.82 -13.60
CA LYS A 299 3.49 20.69 -13.77
C LYS A 299 3.90 20.06 -12.44
N VAL A 300 4.08 20.88 -11.39
CA VAL A 300 4.45 20.40 -10.06
C VAL A 300 3.32 19.57 -9.44
N ALA A 301 2.09 20.09 -9.46
CA ALA A 301 0.91 19.36 -8.99
C ALA A 301 0.73 18.05 -9.75
N PHE A 302 0.91 18.07 -11.07
CA PHE A 302 0.79 16.86 -11.90
C PHE A 302 1.87 15.83 -11.57
N LEU A 303 3.14 16.24 -11.48
CA LEU A 303 4.25 15.35 -11.10
C LEU A 303 4.02 14.69 -9.73
N MET A 304 3.56 15.47 -8.76
CA MET A 304 3.24 14.97 -7.42
C MET A 304 2.05 13.99 -7.46
N ALA A 305 0.98 14.32 -8.19
CA ALA A 305 -0.18 13.44 -8.37
C ALA A 305 0.19 12.12 -9.05
N LEU A 306 1.05 12.17 -10.07
CA LEU A 306 1.56 11.01 -10.80
C LEU A 306 2.37 10.07 -9.89
N ALA A 307 3.18 10.64 -9.00
CA ALA A 307 3.93 9.90 -7.99
C ALA A 307 3.07 9.40 -6.81
N GLY A 308 1.77 9.72 -6.77
CA GLY A 308 0.84 9.21 -5.74
C GLY A 308 0.74 10.09 -4.49
N TRP A 309 1.17 11.33 -4.56
CA TRP A 309 0.89 12.36 -3.55
C TRP A 309 -0.49 12.97 -3.77
N GLN A 310 -1.11 13.37 -2.68
CA GLN A 310 -2.42 14.02 -2.69
C GLN A 310 -2.53 15.00 -1.51
N GLY A 311 -3.61 15.77 -1.45
CA GLY A 311 -3.83 16.74 -0.38
C GLY A 311 -3.77 16.07 1.00
N TYR A 312 -3.19 16.76 1.99
CA TYR A 312 -3.19 16.27 3.36
C TYR A 312 -4.29 16.97 4.17
N VAL A 313 -5.11 16.15 4.84
CA VAL A 313 -6.08 16.60 5.85
C VAL A 313 -5.70 15.93 7.16
N HIS A 314 -5.39 16.74 8.16
CA HIS A 314 -5.06 16.27 9.49
C HIS A 314 -6.35 15.99 10.28
N GLU A 315 -6.42 14.85 10.96
CA GLU A 315 -7.65 14.36 11.63
C GLU A 315 -8.25 15.36 12.63
N ARG A 316 -7.41 16.13 13.33
CA ARG A 316 -7.86 17.14 14.31
C ARG A 316 -7.77 18.59 13.83
N LEU A 317 -6.91 18.86 12.85
CA LEU A 317 -6.56 20.24 12.45
C LEU A 317 -7.17 20.61 11.09
N GLY A 318 -7.89 19.67 10.46
CA GLY A 318 -8.50 19.88 9.17
C GLY A 318 -7.46 20.01 8.06
N ASP A 319 -7.80 20.79 7.05
CA ASP A 319 -7.00 20.93 5.85
C ASP A 319 -5.62 21.55 6.14
N GLN A 320 -4.58 21.00 5.52
CA GLN A 320 -3.20 21.47 5.64
C GLN A 320 -2.71 21.92 4.26
N PRO A 321 -2.84 23.21 3.91
CA PRO A 321 -2.59 23.69 2.55
C PRO A 321 -1.10 23.57 2.15
N ALA A 322 -0.20 23.62 3.13
CA ALA A 322 1.25 23.47 2.92
C ALA A 322 1.75 22.02 3.01
N SER A 323 0.86 21.02 2.90
CA SER A 323 1.24 19.61 3.03
C SER A 323 0.54 18.69 2.03
N ALA A 324 1.25 17.63 1.64
CA ALA A 324 0.71 16.47 0.93
C ALA A 324 0.88 15.21 1.76
N SER A 325 0.11 14.18 1.43
CA SER A 325 0.29 12.85 2.01
C SER A 325 0.18 11.76 0.97
N CYS A 326 0.84 10.63 1.22
CA CYS A 326 0.65 9.41 0.45
C CYS A 326 -0.31 8.48 1.18
N HIS A 327 -1.43 8.10 0.56
CA HIS A 327 -2.43 7.22 1.17
C HIS A 327 -2.07 5.72 1.15
N ALA A 328 -0.90 5.37 0.58
CA ALA A 328 -0.37 4.01 0.64
C ALA A 328 0.64 3.83 1.78
N CYS A 329 1.62 4.73 1.92
CA CYS A 329 2.63 4.64 2.97
C CYS A 329 2.43 5.59 4.16
N PHE A 330 1.38 6.42 4.13
CA PHE A 330 1.03 7.37 5.18
C PHE A 330 2.13 8.37 5.55
N ARG A 331 3.07 8.61 4.64
CA ARG A 331 4.04 9.70 4.79
C ARG A 331 3.34 11.02 4.52
N VAL A 332 3.56 11.99 5.40
CA VAL A 332 3.17 13.39 5.24
C VAL A 332 4.40 14.18 4.83
N LEU A 333 4.23 15.04 3.83
CA LEU A 333 5.27 15.84 3.22
C LEU A 333 4.89 17.32 3.35
N GLY A 334 5.69 18.09 4.09
CA GLY A 334 5.53 19.54 4.19
C GLY A 334 6.26 20.26 3.06
N PHE A 335 5.56 21.11 2.31
CA PHE A 335 6.13 21.81 1.15
C PHE A 335 7.15 22.89 1.54
N TRP A 336 6.98 23.52 2.71
CA TRP A 336 7.84 24.61 3.21
C TRP A 336 9.33 24.23 3.31
N ILE A 337 9.64 22.94 3.40
CA ILE A 337 11.03 22.46 3.48
C ILE A 337 11.72 22.56 2.12
N PHE A 338 10.95 22.47 1.02
CA PHE A 338 11.46 22.39 -0.35
C PHE A 338 11.12 23.61 -1.20
N LYS A 339 10.24 24.49 -0.73
CA LYS A 339 9.89 25.73 -1.41
C LYS A 339 10.93 26.80 -1.09
N SER A 340 11.51 27.40 -2.14
CA SER A 340 12.38 28.58 -2.01
C SER A 340 11.65 29.73 -1.32
N LYS A 341 12.35 30.44 -0.43
CA LYS A 341 11.73 31.45 0.45
C LYS A 341 11.49 32.78 -0.25
N GLU A 342 12.43 33.19 -1.11
CA GLU A 342 12.39 34.47 -1.81
C GLU A 342 12.84 34.27 -3.26
N LEU A 343 12.06 34.83 -4.19
CA LEU A 343 12.39 34.93 -5.61
C LEU A 343 12.56 36.40 -5.99
N ASN A 344 13.41 36.69 -6.97
CA ASN A 344 13.47 38.02 -7.58
C ASN A 344 12.30 38.22 -8.57
N GLU A 345 12.16 39.43 -9.11
CA GLU A 345 11.14 39.76 -10.12
C GLU A 345 11.28 38.92 -11.42
N ALA A 346 12.47 38.38 -11.69
CA ALA A 346 12.74 37.49 -12.82
C ALA A 346 12.41 36.00 -12.52
N GLY A 347 11.96 35.66 -11.30
CA GLY A 347 11.64 34.29 -10.89
C GLY A 347 12.84 33.42 -10.50
N GLU A 348 14.02 34.01 -10.37
CA GLU A 348 15.23 33.34 -9.91
C GLU A 348 15.30 33.28 -8.38
N GLU A 349 15.95 32.24 -7.87
CA GLU A 349 16.08 31.96 -6.43
C GLU A 349 17.04 32.96 -5.77
N VAL A 350 16.50 33.81 -4.88
CA VAL A 350 17.30 34.75 -4.06
C VAL A 350 17.66 34.10 -2.73
N ARG A 351 16.68 33.44 -2.10
CA ARG A 351 16.88 32.69 -0.87
C ARG A 351 16.29 31.30 -1.01
N GLY A 352 17.19 30.32 -0.94
CA GLY A 352 16.79 28.95 -1.20
C GLY A 352 15.99 28.26 -0.12
N ALA A 353 15.50 27.09 -0.51
CA ALA A 353 14.75 26.20 0.36
C ALA A 353 15.62 25.63 1.49
N ALA A 354 14.99 25.14 2.57
CA ALA A 354 15.72 24.46 3.65
C ALA A 354 16.37 23.15 3.17
N MET A 355 15.75 22.48 2.21
CA MET A 355 16.35 21.41 1.41
C MET A 355 16.27 21.76 -0.07
N ASN A 356 17.42 21.72 -0.73
CA ASN A 356 17.60 22.23 -2.09
C ASN A 356 16.79 21.50 -3.17
N CYS A 357 16.26 20.30 -2.88
CA CYS A 357 15.60 19.50 -3.90
C CYS A 357 14.60 18.46 -3.35
N LEU A 358 13.40 18.44 -3.93
CA LEU A 358 12.35 17.45 -3.70
C LEU A 358 12.48 16.30 -4.72
N ASP A 359 13.16 15.21 -4.32
CA ASP A 359 13.09 13.93 -5.03
C ASP A 359 11.77 13.24 -4.70
N ILE A 360 10.78 13.41 -5.58
CA ILE A 360 9.37 13.04 -5.35
C ILE A 360 9.23 11.55 -5.01
N ARG A 361 10.05 10.70 -5.63
CA ARG A 361 10.03 9.25 -5.42
C ARG A 361 10.66 8.87 -4.09
N LYS A 362 11.83 9.44 -3.76
CA LYS A 362 12.51 9.16 -2.50
C LYS A 362 11.81 9.77 -1.29
N GLN A 363 10.85 10.67 -1.51
CA GLN A 363 9.99 11.16 -0.45
C GLN A 363 8.91 10.18 -0.01
N HIS A 364 8.74 9.00 -0.61
CA HIS A 364 7.91 7.96 0.00
C HIS A 364 8.66 7.21 1.10
N ARG A 365 7.97 6.36 1.88
CA ARG A 365 8.67 5.33 2.67
C ARG A 365 9.19 4.25 1.72
N ASN A 366 10.30 3.60 2.06
CA ASN A 366 10.98 2.64 1.17
C ASN A 366 10.10 1.48 0.70
N TYR A 367 9.10 1.09 1.49
CA TYR A 367 8.14 0.04 1.15
C TYR A 367 6.95 0.53 0.31
N CYS A 368 6.84 1.82 -0.02
CA CYS A 368 5.64 2.33 -0.66
C CYS A 368 5.48 1.77 -2.07
N PRO A 369 4.32 1.19 -2.43
CA PRO A 369 4.11 0.64 -3.77
C PRO A 369 4.15 1.69 -4.88
N TRP A 370 3.98 2.98 -4.55
CA TRP A 370 4.19 4.06 -5.51
C TRP A 370 5.63 4.14 -5.97
N SER A 371 6.62 3.92 -5.10
CA SER A 371 8.05 4.06 -5.41
C SER A 371 8.81 2.73 -5.51
N ASN A 372 8.30 1.66 -4.88
CA ASN A 372 8.92 0.34 -4.75
C ASN A 372 8.21 -0.70 -5.64
N PRO A 373 8.88 -1.19 -6.70
CA PRO A 373 8.33 -2.23 -7.57
C PRO A 373 8.05 -3.56 -6.86
N ALA A 374 8.85 -3.97 -5.89
CA ALA A 374 8.64 -5.24 -5.18
C ALA A 374 7.32 -5.21 -4.38
N SER A 375 7.01 -4.10 -3.73
CA SER A 375 5.75 -3.92 -3.00
C SER A 375 4.53 -3.87 -3.92
N GLN A 376 4.70 -3.39 -5.15
CA GLN A 376 3.61 -3.30 -6.14
C GLN A 376 3.36 -4.59 -6.92
N ASN A 377 4.38 -5.44 -7.10
CA ASN A 377 4.29 -6.66 -7.90
C ASN A 377 4.29 -7.95 -7.05
N GLY A 378 4.63 -7.86 -5.76
CA GLY A 378 4.86 -9.01 -4.88
C GLY A 378 6.30 -9.54 -4.97
N LYS A 379 6.68 -10.42 -4.03
CA LYS A 379 8.05 -10.96 -3.92
C LYS A 379 8.43 -11.89 -5.09
N ASN A 380 7.45 -12.47 -5.77
CA ASN A 380 7.63 -13.37 -6.93
C ASN A 380 6.74 -12.92 -8.10
N PRO A 381 7.12 -11.85 -8.83
CA PRO A 381 6.41 -11.49 -10.05
C PRO A 381 6.44 -12.66 -11.03
N ALA A 382 5.31 -12.99 -11.65
CA ALA A 382 5.27 -14.03 -12.68
C ALA A 382 6.34 -13.72 -13.74
N LYS A 383 7.15 -14.73 -14.12
CA LYS A 383 8.26 -14.62 -15.09
C LYS A 383 7.83 -14.24 -16.52
N SER A 384 6.62 -13.71 -16.71
CA SER A 384 6.24 -13.08 -17.98
C SER A 384 7.02 -11.78 -18.13
N SER A 385 7.49 -11.51 -19.34
CA SER A 385 8.42 -10.46 -19.81
C SER A 385 8.14 -8.99 -19.45
N THR A 386 7.24 -8.70 -18.51
CA THR A 386 7.00 -7.34 -18.01
C THR A 386 7.93 -7.04 -16.84
N SER A 387 8.86 -6.09 -17.03
CA SER A 387 9.65 -5.49 -15.96
C SER A 387 8.77 -5.15 -14.74
N THR A 388 9.27 -5.46 -13.53
CA THR A 388 8.62 -5.06 -12.27
C THR A 388 8.58 -3.55 -12.19
N MET A 389 7.38 -2.99 -12.09
CA MET A 389 7.18 -1.54 -12.03
C MET A 389 6.62 -1.07 -10.70
N ALA A 390 7.06 0.11 -10.27
CA ALA A 390 6.42 0.88 -9.24
C ALA A 390 5.08 1.46 -9.72
N GLY A 391 4.24 1.92 -8.80
CA GLY A 391 2.90 2.43 -9.09
C GLY A 391 2.88 3.56 -10.12
N TRP A 392 3.79 4.52 -10.03
CA TRP A 392 3.83 5.65 -10.97
C TRP A 392 4.13 5.21 -12.41
N GLU A 393 5.01 4.23 -12.60
CA GLU A 393 5.35 3.68 -13.92
C GLU A 393 4.16 2.94 -14.53
N ILE A 394 3.38 2.24 -13.70
CA ILE A 394 2.14 1.60 -14.13
C ILE A 394 1.13 2.65 -14.57
N VAL A 395 1.00 3.79 -13.86
CA VAL A 395 0.13 4.89 -14.28
C VAL A 395 0.57 5.46 -15.63
N VAL A 396 1.86 5.74 -15.82
CA VAL A 396 2.40 6.21 -17.11
C VAL A 396 2.08 5.22 -18.25
N ARG A 397 2.26 3.92 -18.00
CA ARG A 397 1.91 2.87 -18.98
C ARG A 397 0.42 2.85 -19.30
N ILE A 398 -0.43 2.99 -18.29
CA ILE A 398 -1.89 3.06 -18.47
C ILE A 398 -2.25 4.27 -19.33
N LEU A 399 -1.69 5.45 -19.05
CA LEU A 399 -1.92 6.66 -19.85
C LEU A 399 -1.50 6.47 -21.31
N LYS A 400 -0.32 5.92 -21.55
CA LYS A 400 0.18 5.63 -22.90
C LYS A 400 -0.73 4.67 -23.67
N ASN A 401 -1.15 3.57 -23.02
CA ASN A 401 -2.03 2.57 -23.63
C ASN A 401 -3.42 3.14 -23.92
N ASP A 402 -3.98 3.92 -22.99
CA ASP A 402 -5.27 4.60 -23.15
C ASP A 402 -5.23 5.61 -24.31
N HIS A 403 -4.17 6.42 -24.38
CA HIS A 403 -3.94 7.36 -25.48
C HIS A 403 -3.91 6.63 -26.83
N TYR A 404 -3.12 5.55 -26.96
CA TYR A 404 -3.06 4.75 -28.19
C TYR A 404 -4.43 4.20 -28.61
N LEU A 405 -5.23 3.72 -27.66
CA LEU A 405 -6.56 3.20 -27.93
C LEU A 405 -7.55 4.30 -28.37
N ARG A 406 -7.42 5.53 -27.83
CA ARG A 406 -8.22 6.69 -28.27
C ARG A 406 -7.85 7.11 -29.68
N THR A 407 -6.56 7.37 -29.94
CA THR A 407 -6.10 7.83 -31.26
C THR A 407 -6.30 6.79 -32.36
N SER A 408 -6.18 5.49 -32.04
CA SER A 408 -6.44 4.42 -33.01
C SER A 408 -7.93 4.30 -33.38
N LYS A 409 -8.84 4.59 -32.45
CA LYS A 409 -10.29 4.61 -32.74
C LYS A 409 -10.65 5.81 -33.62
N ASP A 410 -10.08 6.97 -33.32
CA ASP A 410 -10.32 8.19 -34.10
C ASP A 410 -9.78 8.04 -35.53
N ALA A 411 -8.60 7.40 -35.70
CA ALA A 411 -8.04 7.08 -37.01
C ALA A 411 -8.87 6.07 -37.82
N GLN A 412 -9.60 5.16 -37.15
CA GLN A 412 -10.54 4.24 -37.82
C GLN A 412 -11.88 4.90 -38.15
N ALA A 413 -12.35 5.86 -37.34
CA ALA A 413 -13.56 6.63 -37.61
C ALA A 413 -13.41 7.62 -38.77
N GLY A 414 -12.18 8.06 -39.08
CA GLY A 414 -11.88 9.00 -40.16
C GLY A 414 -11.65 8.40 -41.55
N LYS A 415 -11.67 7.07 -41.72
CA LYS A 415 -11.53 6.45 -43.06
C LYS A 415 -12.89 6.37 -43.76
N PRO A 416 -13.12 7.10 -44.87
CA PRO A 416 -14.31 6.87 -45.68
C PRO A 416 -14.27 5.45 -46.23
N ARG A 417 -15.34 4.69 -46.00
CA ARG A 417 -15.56 3.37 -46.58
C ARG A 417 -15.46 3.50 -48.11
N PRO A 418 -14.50 2.85 -48.79
CA PRO A 418 -14.45 2.92 -50.24
C PRO A 418 -15.73 2.29 -50.79
N SER A 419 -16.46 3.07 -51.58
CA SER A 419 -17.59 2.57 -52.36
C SER A 419 -17.08 1.60 -53.43
N PRO A 420 -17.80 0.50 -53.70
CA PRO A 420 -17.35 -0.46 -54.70
C PRO A 420 -17.62 0.11 -56.09
N LYS A 421 -16.61 0.66 -56.76
CA LYS A 421 -16.67 0.92 -58.20
C LYS A 421 -15.42 0.43 -58.92
N ALA A 422 -15.68 -0.59 -59.74
CA ALA A 422 -15.11 -0.94 -61.03
C ALA A 422 -13.62 -0.69 -61.30
N VAL A 423 -12.91 -1.82 -61.38
CA VAL A 423 -11.70 -2.08 -62.17
C VAL A 423 -11.62 -1.27 -63.47
N VAL A 424 -10.58 -0.45 -63.59
CA VAL A 424 -9.89 -0.17 -64.86
C VAL A 424 -8.39 -0.05 -64.55
N ALA A 425 -7.59 -0.86 -65.23
CA ALA A 425 -6.13 -0.89 -65.13
C ALA A 425 -5.49 0.09 -66.12
N CYS A 426 -4.30 0.62 -65.78
CA CYS A 426 -3.17 0.89 -66.68
C CYS A 426 -1.91 1.20 -65.84
N GLU A 427 -0.77 0.61 -66.24
CA GLU A 427 0.55 0.60 -65.59
C GLU A 427 1.40 1.86 -65.85
N ALA A 428 2.27 2.22 -64.89
CA ALA A 428 3.74 2.36 -65.05
C ALA A 428 4.42 2.74 -63.70
N ALA A 429 5.58 2.12 -63.44
CA ALA A 429 6.36 1.94 -62.20
C ALA A 429 7.11 3.22 -61.66
N PRO A 430 7.96 3.21 -60.58
CA PRO A 430 8.48 2.06 -59.81
C PRO A 430 8.62 2.18 -58.25
N ALA A 431 8.68 0.99 -57.62
CA ALA A 431 9.41 0.62 -56.40
C ALA A 431 9.16 1.36 -55.07
N GLU A 432 8.14 0.92 -54.33
CA GLU A 432 8.03 1.06 -52.87
C GLU A 432 7.89 -0.34 -52.24
N ILE A 433 8.57 -0.55 -51.12
CA ILE A 433 8.66 -1.82 -50.40
C ILE A 433 7.32 -2.10 -49.70
N ASP A 434 6.53 -2.94 -50.34
CA ASP A 434 5.42 -3.80 -49.89
C ASP A 434 4.84 -3.60 -48.47
N ASP A 435 3.88 -2.67 -48.34
CA ASP A 435 3.01 -2.48 -47.17
C ASP A 435 1.86 -3.52 -47.09
N GLU A 436 1.57 -4.26 -48.17
CA GLU A 436 0.51 -5.26 -48.23
C GLU A 436 0.94 -6.57 -47.55
N ASP A 437 2.18 -7.01 -47.76
CA ASP A 437 2.74 -8.19 -47.12
C ASP A 437 2.87 -8.03 -45.59
N ALA A 438 3.24 -6.84 -45.11
CA ALA A 438 3.33 -6.55 -43.68
C ALA A 438 1.97 -6.59 -42.97
N LYS A 439 0.89 -6.23 -43.68
CA LYS A 439 -0.48 -6.27 -43.18
C LYS A 439 -1.05 -7.69 -43.21
N SER A 440 -0.80 -8.42 -44.28
CA SER A 440 -1.16 -9.85 -44.42
C SER A 440 -0.56 -10.70 -43.27
N ILE A 441 0.72 -10.49 -42.93
CA ILE A 441 1.37 -11.22 -41.83
C ILE A 441 0.75 -10.89 -40.46
N ARG A 442 0.31 -9.65 -40.23
CA ARG A 442 -0.36 -9.25 -38.98
C ARG A 442 -1.76 -9.84 -38.87
N ASP A 443 -2.51 -9.82 -39.97
CA ASP A 443 -3.87 -10.35 -40.02
C ASP A 443 -3.88 -11.89 -39.85
N GLU A 444 -2.91 -12.60 -40.42
CA GLU A 444 -2.77 -14.05 -40.24
C GLU A 444 -2.42 -14.40 -38.78
N LYS A 445 -1.53 -13.62 -38.14
CA LYS A 445 -1.18 -13.78 -36.71
C LYS A 445 -2.37 -13.49 -35.79
N ASP A 446 -3.18 -12.48 -36.09
CA ASP A 446 -4.37 -12.16 -35.31
C ASP A 446 -5.47 -13.22 -35.49
N LYS A 447 -5.63 -13.76 -36.70
CA LYS A 447 -6.54 -14.88 -36.99
C LYS A 447 -6.14 -16.14 -36.22
N GLU A 448 -4.84 -16.43 -36.14
CA GLU A 448 -4.31 -17.53 -35.33
C GLU A 448 -4.57 -17.31 -33.83
N ARG A 449 -4.39 -16.08 -33.34
CA ARG A 449 -4.67 -15.68 -31.95
C ARG A 449 -6.14 -15.87 -31.60
N TRP A 450 -7.05 -15.43 -32.47
CA TRP A 450 -8.49 -15.58 -32.31
C TRP A 450 -8.96 -17.03 -32.42
N ALA A 451 -8.31 -17.85 -33.25
CA ALA A 451 -8.57 -19.29 -33.33
C ALA A 451 -8.16 -20.01 -32.03
N LYS A 452 -6.99 -19.67 -31.46
CA LYS A 452 -6.56 -20.17 -30.14
C LYS A 452 -7.54 -19.76 -29.04
N LEU A 453 -8.00 -18.51 -29.04
CA LEU A 453 -8.97 -18.02 -28.06
C LEU A 453 -10.34 -18.74 -28.16
N ARG A 454 -10.82 -19.01 -29.38
CA ARG A 454 -12.04 -19.79 -29.61
C ARG A 454 -11.89 -21.24 -29.14
N ARG A 455 -10.73 -21.86 -29.37
CA ARG A 455 -10.44 -23.23 -28.89
C ARG A 455 -10.39 -23.30 -27.36
N VAL A 456 -9.78 -22.31 -26.71
CA VAL A 456 -9.79 -22.19 -25.24
C VAL A 456 -11.20 -21.99 -24.73
N LYS A 457 -12.00 -21.11 -25.36
CA LYS A 457 -13.41 -20.90 -24.96
C LYS A 457 -14.27 -22.14 -25.14
N SER A 458 -14.06 -22.92 -26.21
CA SER A 458 -14.79 -24.18 -26.41
C SER A 458 -14.48 -25.24 -25.35
N LEU A 459 -13.29 -25.20 -24.73
CA LEU A 459 -12.96 -26.11 -23.62
C LEU A 459 -13.73 -25.77 -22.33
N PHE A 460 -14.24 -24.56 -22.20
CA PHE A 460 -15.06 -24.13 -21.05
C PHE A 460 -16.57 -24.25 -21.30
N ASP A 461 -17.02 -24.28 -22.57
CA ASP A 461 -18.45 -24.36 -22.93
C ASP A 461 -19.03 -25.79 -23.01
N THR A 462 -18.23 -26.85 -22.85
CA THR A 462 -18.72 -28.25 -22.90
C THR A 462 -19.51 -28.71 -21.66
N LYS A 463 -19.68 -27.86 -20.64
CA LYS A 463 -20.40 -28.23 -19.40
C LYS A 463 -21.89 -27.87 -19.37
N LYS A 464 -22.55 -27.67 -20.53
CA LYS A 464 -24.00 -27.34 -20.55
C LYS A 464 -24.90 -28.10 -21.52
N ARG A 465 -24.48 -29.23 -22.09
CA ARG A 465 -25.41 -30.11 -22.84
C ARG A 465 -25.30 -31.55 -22.37
N GLY A 466 -26.27 -31.94 -21.53
CA GLY A 466 -26.43 -33.31 -21.06
C GLY A 466 -27.73 -33.48 -20.29
N ARG A 467 -28.88 -33.35 -20.97
CA ARG A 467 -30.13 -34.08 -20.69
C ARG A 467 -31.21 -33.71 -21.72
N SER A 468 -31.38 -34.58 -22.72
CA SER A 468 -32.67 -34.81 -23.35
C SER A 468 -32.68 -36.14 -24.10
N ASN A 469 -33.47 -37.07 -23.58
CA ASN A 469 -34.27 -38.10 -24.23
C ASN A 469 -33.68 -38.93 -25.39
N THR A 470 -33.52 -40.22 -25.11
CA THR A 470 -33.91 -41.29 -26.04
C THR A 470 -34.78 -42.30 -25.29
N ALA A 471 -36.03 -42.41 -25.74
CA ALA A 471 -36.95 -43.48 -25.40
C ALA A 471 -37.13 -44.35 -26.65
N GLY A 472 -37.12 -45.67 -26.48
CA GLY A 472 -37.73 -46.60 -27.45
C GLY A 472 -37.04 -47.95 -27.64
N LYS A 473 -37.60 -48.98 -26.97
CA LYS A 473 -37.84 -50.40 -27.42
C LYS A 473 -36.61 -51.28 -27.75
N SER A 474 -36.55 -52.59 -27.46
CA SER A 474 -37.43 -53.59 -26.81
C SER A 474 -36.71 -54.98 -26.81
N ALA A 475 -37.17 -55.90 -25.94
CA ALA A 475 -36.96 -57.38 -25.94
C ALA A 475 -35.56 -57.90 -25.56
N GLY A 476 -35.37 -58.99 -24.80
CA GLY A 476 -36.27 -59.95 -24.16
C GLY A 476 -35.47 -61.23 -23.86
N ALA A 477 -35.52 -61.70 -22.60
CA ALA A 477 -35.34 -63.08 -22.14
C ALA A 477 -35.62 -63.10 -20.64
#